data_AF-K0NWQ5-F1
#
_entry.id   AF-K0NWQ5-F1
#
_cell.length_a   1.000
_cell.length_b   1.000
_cell.length_c   1.000
_cell.angle_alpha   90.00
_cell.angle_beta   90.00
_cell.angle_gamma   90.00
#
_symmetry.space_group_name_H-M   'P 1'
#
loop_
_entity.id
_entity.type
_entity.pdbx_description
1 polymer ?
#
loop_
_entity_poly.entity_id
_entity_poly.type
_entity_poly.pdbx_seq_one_letter_code
_entity_poly.pdbx_strand_id
1 'polypeptide(L)' 'MIVYIANDSYQRDEKGGILSMTGAVEGRNQETGESLNSYVKLTKEDLGEGVTFEELTYNAKVEACKKKMIAWLQASK' A
#
# COMPACT_ATOMS: atom_id res chain seq x y z
N MET A 1 15.34 -1.23 -1.27
CA MET A 1 14.11 -2.00 -1.54
C MET A 1 13.34 -1.30 -2.65
N ILE A 2 12.97 -2.04 -3.71
CA ILE A 2 12.16 -1.52 -4.82
C ILE A 2 10.75 -2.10 -4.66
N VAL A 3 9.74 -1.25 -4.69
CA VAL A 3 8.32 -1.63 -4.57
C VAL A 3 7.54 -0.81 -5.60
N TYR A 4 6.63 -1.46 -6.31
CA TYR A 4 5.64 -0.81 -7.16
C TYR A 4 4.29 -1.50 -6.97
N ILE A 5 3.23 -0.83 -7.40
CA ILE A 5 1.88 -1.38 -7.39
C ILE A 5 1.59 -1.93 -8.78
N ALA A 6 1.41 -3.24 -8.90
CA ALA A 6 1.08 -3.92 -10.15
C ALA A 6 -0.43 -3.80 -10.47
N ASN A 7 -1.26 -3.74 -9.43
CA ASN A 7 -2.71 -3.54 -9.56
C ASN A 7 -3.27 -2.94 -8.26
N ASP A 8 -4.32 -2.14 -8.35
CA ASP A 8 -5.05 -1.64 -7.19
C ASP A 8 -6.57 -1.75 -7.38
N SER A 9 -7.25 -1.93 -6.25
CA SER A 9 -8.70 -1.96 -6.18
C SER A 9 -9.18 -1.20 -4.95
N TYR A 10 -10.41 -0.69 -5.02
CA TYR A 10 -10.98 0.12 -3.96
C TYR A 10 -12.20 -0.56 -3.35
N GLN A 11 -12.26 -0.62 -2.02
CA GLN A 11 -13.49 -0.96 -1.30
C GLN A 11 -14.25 0.33 -1.00
N ARG A 12 -15.54 0.33 -1.35
CA ARG A 12 -16.46 1.45 -1.14
C ARG A 12 -17.61 1.05 -0.24
N ASP A 13 -18.17 2.02 0.48
CA ASP A 13 -19.42 1.84 1.22
C ASP A 13 -20.65 1.94 0.29
N GLU A 14 -21.85 1.76 0.86
CA GLU A 14 -23.14 1.82 0.14
C GLU A 14 -23.44 3.21 -0.45
N LYS A 15 -22.78 4.27 0.06
CA LYS A 15 -22.90 5.65 -0.42
C LYS A 15 -21.80 6.00 -1.43
N GLY A 16 -20.95 5.04 -1.79
CA GLY A 16 -19.86 5.20 -2.75
C GLY A 16 -18.56 5.77 -2.17
N GLY A 17 -18.49 6.00 -0.86
CA GLY A 17 -17.31 6.52 -0.17
C GLY A 17 -16.20 5.47 -0.05
N ILE A 18 -14.95 5.86 -0.32
CA ILE A 18 -13.82 4.92 -0.25
C ILE A 18 -13.47 4.60 1.21
N LEU A 19 -13.52 3.31 1.54
CA LEU A 19 -13.16 2.77 2.86
C LEU A 19 -11.69 2.35 2.91
N SER A 20 -11.22 1.68 1.86
CA SER A 20 -9.85 1.19 1.77
C SER A 20 -9.44 0.94 0.32
N MET A 21 -8.13 0.83 0.10
CA MET A 21 -7.54 0.42 -1.17
C MET A 21 -6.70 -0.83 -0.94
N THR A 22 -6.82 -1.83 -1.81
CA THR A 22 -5.95 -3.00 -1.81
C THR A 22 -5.04 -2.91 -3.03
N GLY A 23 -3.73 -2.82 -2.80
CA GLY A 23 -2.72 -2.85 -3.86
C GLY A 23 -2.00 -4.20 -3.88
N ALA A 24 -1.94 -4.83 -5.05
CA ALA A 24 -0.95 -5.88 -5.33
C ALA A 24 0.41 -5.19 -5.47
N VAL A 25 1.28 -5.40 -4.48
CA VAL A 25 2.63 -4.88 -4.52
C VAL A 25 3.57 -5.95 -5.04
N GLU A 26 4.45 -5.53 -5.93
CA GLU A 26 5.55 -6.34 -6.40
C GLU A 26 6.85 -5.61 -6.12
N GLY A 27 7.85 -6.37 -5.73
CA GLY A 27 9.09 -5.77 -5.28
C GLY A 27 10.17 -6.77 -4.95
N ARG A 28 11.35 -6.20 -4.70
CA ARG A 28 12.52 -6.96 -4.32
C ARG A 28 13.30 -6.24 -3.24
N ASN A 29 13.74 -6.99 -2.23
CA ASN A 29 14.78 -6.53 -1.33
C ASN A 29 16.11 -6.50 -2.10
N GLN A 30 16.76 -5.34 -2.13
CA GLN A 30 18.03 -5.18 -2.85
C GLN A 30 19.21 -5.82 -2.12
N GLU A 31 19.14 -5.95 -0.79
CA GLU A 31 20.20 -6.51 0.04
C GLU A 31 20.14 -8.04 0.05
N THR A 32 18.94 -8.61 0.23
CA THR A 32 18.76 -10.07 0.33
C THR A 32 18.36 -10.73 -0.99
N GLY A 33 17.90 -9.95 -1.98
CA GLY A 33 17.39 -10.48 -3.24
C GLY A 33 16.01 -11.14 -3.13
N GLU A 34 15.35 -11.07 -1.98
CA GLU A 34 14.04 -11.68 -1.72
C GLU A 34 12.91 -10.95 -2.46
N SER A 35 11.94 -11.71 -2.99
CA SER A 35 10.73 -11.16 -3.62
C SER A 35 9.71 -10.79 -2.55
N LEU A 36 9.09 -9.62 -2.70
CA LEU A 36 8.16 -9.04 -1.74
C LEU A 36 6.73 -8.95 -2.30
N ASN A 37 6.38 -9.92 -3.15
CA ASN A 37 5.10 -9.91 -3.84
C ASN A 37 3.96 -10.25 -2.86
N SER A 38 3.08 -9.29 -2.60
CA SER A 38 1.98 -9.47 -1.65
C SER A 38 0.84 -8.50 -1.92
N TYR A 39 -0.28 -8.66 -1.21
CA TYR A 39 -1.38 -7.71 -1.21
C TYR A 39 -1.32 -6.84 0.04
N VAL A 40 -1.33 -5.53 -0.15
CA VAL A 40 -1.33 -4.55 0.93
C VAL A 40 -2.67 -3.81 0.94
N LYS A 41 -3.39 -3.93 2.05
CA LYS A 41 -4.62 -3.16 2.30
C LYS A 41 -4.29 -1.88 3.05
N LEU A 42 -4.57 -0.74 2.44
CA LEU A 42 -4.47 0.59 3.04
C LEU A 42 -5.86 1.07 3.45
N THR A 43 -5.98 1.51 4.70
CA THR A 43 -7.15 2.14 5.30
C THR A 43 -6.87 3.63 5.49
N LYS A 44 -7.89 4.42 5.87
CA LYS A 44 -7.70 5.85 6.13
C LYS A 44 -6.65 6.14 7.21
N GLU A 45 -6.49 5.24 8.18
CA GLU A 45 -5.50 5.35 9.26
C GLU A 45 -4.06 5.18 8.76
N ASP A 46 -3.89 4.48 7.63
CA ASP A 46 -2.58 4.32 6.97
C ASP A 46 -2.22 5.56 6.12
N LEU A 47 -3.16 6.49 5.93
CA LEU A 47 -2.94 7.74 5.21
C LEU A 47 -2.56 8.86 6.19
N GLY A 48 -1.93 9.92 5.67
CA GLY A 48 -1.68 11.13 6.45
C GLY A 48 -2.98 11.85 6.80
N GLU A 49 -2.97 12.63 7.89
CA GLU A 49 -4.13 13.46 8.27
C GLU A 49 -4.57 14.36 7.11
N GLY A 50 -5.88 14.37 6.84
CA GLY A 50 -6.48 15.15 5.77
C GLY A 50 -6.29 14.59 4.36
N VAL A 51 -5.59 13.47 4.18
CA VAL A 51 -5.39 12.85 2.86
C VAL A 51 -6.53 11.87 2.57
N THR A 52 -7.20 12.06 1.43
CA THR A 52 -8.19 11.09 0.92
C THR A 52 -7.59 10.17 -0.13
N PHE A 53 -8.18 8.99 -0.30
CA PHE A 53 -7.77 8.03 -1.33
C PHE A 53 -7.91 8.55 -2.77
N GLU A 54 -8.81 9.51 -2.99
CA GLU A 54 -9.08 10.10 -4.30
C GLU A 54 -7.98 11.09 -4.73
N GLU A 55 -7.30 11.69 -3.75
CA GLU A 55 -6.20 12.64 -3.97
C GLU A 55 -4.83 11.96 -4.06
N LEU A 56 -4.76 10.65 -3.81
CA LEU A 56 -3.51 9.90 -3.85
C LEU A 56 -3.01 9.72 -5.29
N THR A 57 -1.89 10.37 -5.59
CA THR A 57 -1.08 10.06 -6.78
C THR A 57 -0.55 8.63 -6.71
N TYR A 58 -0.21 8.03 -7.87
CA TYR A 58 0.38 6.69 -7.92
C TYR A 58 1.62 6.56 -7.01
N ASN A 59 2.52 7.55 -7.02
CA ASN A 59 3.71 7.54 -6.17
C ASN A 59 3.35 7.58 -4.68
N ALA A 60 2.31 8.33 -4.29
CA ALA A 60 1.84 8.35 -2.91
C ALA A 60 1.26 7.00 -2.48
N LYS A 61 0.53 6.32 -3.37
CA LYS A 61 0.06 4.95 -3.14
C LYS A 61 1.24 3.99 -2.95
N VAL A 62 2.24 4.04 -3.82
CA VAL A 62 3.45 3.21 -3.73
C VAL A 62 4.16 3.42 -2.40
N GLU A 63 4.37 4.67 -1.98
CA GLU A 63 5.04 4.99 -0.71
C GLU A 63 4.22 4.55 0.51
N ALA A 64 2.89 4.68 0.48
CA ALA A 64 2.02 4.16 1.55
C ALA A 64 2.10 2.63 1.65
N CYS A 65 2.02 1.92 0.52
CA CYS A 65 2.16 0.48 0.47
C CYS A 65 3.55 0.03 0.97
N LYS A 66 4.60 0.73 0.54
CA LYS A 66 5.99 0.48 0.96
C LYS A 66 6.16 0.64 2.46
N LYS A 67 5.63 1.72 3.06
CA LYS A 67 5.67 1.94 4.52
C LYS A 67 5.00 0.81 5.28
N LYS A 68 3.79 0.41 4.86
CA LYS A 68 3.05 -0.67 5.51
C LYS A 68 3.76 -2.02 5.40
N MET A 69 4.36 -2.30 4.25
CA MET A 69 5.13 -3.54 4.05
C MET A 69 6.41 -3.56 4.87
N ILE A 70 7.12 -2.43 5.02
CA ILE A 70 8.29 -2.33 5.92
C ILE A 70 7.86 -2.60 7.36
N ALA A 71 6.77 -2.00 7.83
CA ALA A 71 6.27 -2.22 9.18
C ALA A 71 5.95 -3.71 9.43
N TRP A 72 5.33 -4.39 8.47
CA TRP A 72 5.08 -5.83 8.54
C TRP A 72 6.36 -6.67 8.60
N LEU A 73 7.36 -6.36 7.75
CA LEU A 73 8.66 -7.06 7.76
C LEU A 73 9.42 -6.85 9.07
N GLN A 74 9.32 -5.67 9.68
CA GLN A 74 9.92 -5.39 10.98
C GLN A 74 9.20 -6.08 12.13
N ALA A 75 7.87 -6.18 12.08
CA ALA A 75 7.06 -6.88 13.08
C ALA A 75 7.17 -8.42 13.01
N SER A 76 7.66 -8.95 11.89
CA SER A 76 7.86 -10.39 11.67
C SER A 76 9.25 -10.89 12.11
N LYS A 77 10.08 -10.01 12.69
CA LYS A 77 11.39 -10.33 13.29
C LYS A 77 11.28 -10.36 14.81
#